data_AF-A0A8T3TAV9-F1
#
_entry.id   AF-A0A8T3TAV9-F1
#
_cell.length_a   1.000
_cell.length_b   1.000
_cell.length_c   1.000
_cell.angle_alpha   90.00
_cell.angle_beta   90.00
_cell.angle_gamma   90.00
#
_symmetry.space_group_name_H-M   'P 1'
#
loop_
_entity.id
_entity.type
_entity.pdbx_description
1 polymer ?
#
loop_
_entity_poly.entity_id
_entity_poly.type
_entity_poly.pdbx_seq_one_letter_code
_entity_poly.pdbx_strand_id
1 'polypeptide(L)' 'SGETVLVTDRERVVAELIPPREGRSPMASDAVLVEAIRKGWLTPAPGAPDESVPRRPVATLGRLITELERDRAER' A
#
# COMPACT_ATOMS: atom_id res chain seq x y z
N SER A 1 -12.05 -22.53 -1.83
CA SER A 1 -10.72 -22.52 -1.17
C SER A 1 -9.67 -22.43 -2.24
N GLY A 2 -8.83 -21.39 -2.25
CA GLY A 2 -7.78 -21.28 -3.25
C GLY A 2 -6.60 -22.22 -2.95
N GLU A 3 -5.83 -22.55 -3.98
CA GLU A 3 -4.65 -23.41 -3.91
C GLU A 3 -3.38 -22.58 -3.67
N THR A 4 -2.51 -23.06 -2.78
CA THR A 4 -1.17 -22.50 -2.59
C THR A 4 -0.20 -23.21 -3.55
N VAL A 5 0.51 -22.44 -4.36
CA VAL A 5 1.52 -22.96 -5.29
C VAL A 5 2.91 -22.63 -4.75
N LEU A 6 3.77 -23.65 -4.63
CA LEU A 6 5.17 -23.48 -4.27
C LEU A 6 6.02 -23.35 -5.54
N VAL A 7 6.86 -22.32 -5.61
CA VAL A 7 7.83 -22.14 -6.69
C VAL A 7 9.16 -22.69 -6.22
N THR A 8 9.69 -23.66 -6.97
CA THR A 8 10.98 -24.28 -6.70
C THR A 8 12.02 -23.91 -7.74
N ASP A 9 13.27 -23.75 -7.29
CA ASP A 9 14.47 -23.76 -8.12
C ASP A 9 15.37 -24.89 -7.62
N ARG A 10 15.71 -25.84 -8.49
CA ARG A 10 16.55 -27.02 -8.17
C ARG A 10 16.10 -27.75 -6.90
N GLU A 11 14.82 -28.12 -6.83
CA GLU A 11 14.20 -28.81 -5.69
C GLU A 11 14.20 -28.00 -4.37
N ARG A 12 14.51 -26.70 -4.43
CA ARG A 12 14.45 -25.80 -3.28
C ARG A 12 13.34 -24.79 -3.46
N VAL A 13 12.47 -24.66 -2.47
CA VAL A 13 11.43 -23.62 -2.47
C VAL A 13 12.07 -22.24 -2.44
N VAL A 14 11.75 -21.40 -3.43
CA VAL A 14 12.24 -20.02 -3.56
C VAL A 14 11.12 -18.98 -3.42
N ALA A 15 9.87 -19.36 -3.63
CA ALA A 15 8.72 -18.48 -3.41
C ALA A 15 7.42 -19.28 -3.19
N GLU A 16 6.40 -18.59 -2.69
CA GLU A 16 5.04 -19.11 -2.49
C GLU A 16 4.03 -18.16 -3.15
N LEU A 17 3.11 -18.72 -3.93
CA LEU A 17 1.93 -18.01 -4.45
C LEU A 17 0.73 -18.48 -3.64
N ILE A 18 0.20 -17.58 -2.82
CA ILE A 18 -1.01 -17.82 -2.04
C ILE A 18 -2.23 -17.20 -2.71
N PRO A 19 -3.42 -17.80 -2.55
CA PRO A 19 -4.67 -17.16 -2.93
C PRO A 19 -4.86 -15.82 -2.20
N PRO A 20 -5.56 -14.85 -2.81
CA PRO A 20 -5.96 -13.63 -2.13
C PRO A 20 -6.74 -13.97 -0.85
N ARG A 21 -6.28 -13.48 0.30
CA ARG A 21 -6.94 -13.72 1.59
C ARG A 21 -8.15 -12.79 1.75
N GLU A 22 -9.27 -13.34 2.23
CA GLU A 22 -10.42 -12.54 2.68
C GLU A 22 -9.95 -11.56 3.77
N GLY A 23 -10.08 -10.26 3.48
CA GLY A 23 -9.54 -9.16 4.31
C GLY A 23 -8.54 -8.26 3.56
N ARG A 24 -7.95 -8.72 2.44
CA ARG A 24 -7.44 -7.79 1.42
C ARG A 24 -8.61 -7.38 0.52
N SER A 25 -8.81 -6.08 0.37
CA SER A 25 -9.87 -5.52 -0.49
C SER A 25 -9.79 -6.14 -1.90
N PRO A 26 -10.85 -6.79 -2.40
CA PRO A 26 -10.82 -7.43 -3.70
C PRO A 26 -10.82 -6.36 -4.80
N MET A 27 -9.72 -6.30 -5.54
CA MET A 27 -9.68 -6.01 -6.99
C MET A 27 -9.70 -4.57 -7.53
N ALA A 28 -9.85 -3.50 -6.73
CA ALA A 28 -9.64 -2.12 -7.26
C ALA A 28 -8.44 -1.40 -6.61
N SER A 29 -8.21 -1.65 -5.33
CA SER A 29 -7.15 -1.00 -4.56
C SER A 29 -5.75 -1.47 -4.97
N ASP A 30 -5.59 -2.76 -5.28
CA ASP A 30 -4.27 -3.34 -5.58
C ASP A 30 -3.71 -2.86 -6.93
N ALA A 31 -4.52 -2.73 -7.98
CA ALA A 31 -4.01 -2.26 -9.28
C ALA A 31 -3.55 -0.79 -9.21
N VAL A 32 -4.33 0.07 -8.55
CA VAL A 32 -3.97 1.48 -8.32
C VAL A 32 -2.75 1.60 -7.42
N LEU A 33 -2.68 0.77 -6.36
CA LEU A 33 -1.53 0.72 -5.46
C LEU A 33 -0.26 0.27 -6.18
N VAL A 34 -0.35 -0.79 -7.00
CA VAL A 34 0.76 -1.29 -7.82
C VAL A 34 1.25 -0.22 -8.79
N GLU A 35 0.33 0.50 -9.43
CA GLU A 35 0.70 1.58 -10.34
C GLU A 35 1.33 2.77 -9.61
N ALA A 36 0.85 3.11 -8.42
CA ALA A 36 1.46 4.14 -7.58
C ALA A 36 2.88 3.76 -7.14
N ILE A 37 3.13 2.48 -6.81
CA ILE A 37 4.48 1.96 -6.53
C ILE A 37 5.36 2.06 -7.78
N ARG A 38 4.86 1.63 -8.95
CA ARG A 38 5.60 1.67 -10.21
C ARG A 38 6.00 3.09 -10.61
N LYS A 39 5.13 4.07 -10.36
CA LYS A 39 5.40 5.50 -10.60
C LYS A 39 6.28 6.14 -9.53
N GLY A 40 6.66 5.42 -8.47
CA GLY A 40 7.44 5.94 -7.36
C GLY A 40 6.67 6.89 -6.44
N TRP A 41 5.34 6.90 -6.50
CA TRP A 41 4.51 7.71 -5.61
C TRP A 41 4.39 7.09 -4.22
N LEU A 42 4.57 5.77 -4.11
CA LEU A 42 4.51 5.01 -2.86
C LEU A 42 5.66 3.99 -2.79
N THR A 43 6.17 3.77 -1.58
CA THR A 43 7.13 2.70 -1.28
C THR A 43 6.45 1.69 -0.35
N PRO A 44 6.45 0.39 -0.69
CA PRO A 44 5.90 -0.63 0.20
C PRO A 44 6.63 -0.64 1.55
N ALA A 45 5.88 -0.83 2.64
CA ALA A 45 6.49 -1.03 3.94
C ALA A 45 7.32 -2.33 3.94
N PRO A 46 8.52 -2.35 4.55
CA PRO A 46 9.41 -3.52 4.53
C PRO A 46 8.90 -4.69 5.39
N GLY A 47 7.86 -4.49 6.20
CA GLY A 47 7.29 -5.51 7.05
C GLY A 47 6.02 -5.02 7.76
N ALA A 48 5.41 -5.92 8.52
CA ALA A 48 4.35 -5.55 9.46
C ALA A 48 4.96 -4.65 10.56
N PRO A 49 4.22 -3.64 11.04
CA PRO A 49 4.68 -2.86 12.18
C PRO A 49 4.78 -3.77 13.41
N ASP A 50 5.94 -3.73 14.09
CA ASP A 50 6.23 -4.51 15.30
C ASP A 50 5.41 -4.02 16.51
N GLU A 51 4.91 -2.77 16.43
CA GLU A 51 4.12 -2.09 17.45
C GLU A 51 3.02 -1.22 16.81
N SER A 52 2.04 -0.78 17.60
CA SER A 52 1.08 0.23 17.13
C SER A 52 1.81 1.54 16.82
N VAL A 53 1.74 2.01 15.57
CA VAL A 53 2.38 3.27 15.16
C VAL A 53 1.88 4.41 16.07
N PRO A 54 2.77 5.11 16.79
CA PRO A 54 2.38 6.16 17.70
C PRO A 54 1.73 7.31 16.91
N ARG A 55 0.62 7.83 17.44
CA ARG A 55 -0.15 8.88 16.77
C ARG A 55 0.66 10.18 16.73
N ARG A 56 1.04 10.61 15.52
CA ARG A 56 1.67 11.92 15.26
C ARG A 56 0.75 12.77 14.37
N PRO A 57 -0.12 13.61 14.95
CA PRO A 57 -0.99 14.48 14.15
C PRO A 57 -0.16 15.47 13.33
N VAL A 58 -0.38 15.51 12.02
CA VAL A 58 0.37 16.37 11.07
C VAL A 58 -0.40 17.65 10.73
N ALA A 59 -1.63 17.54 10.21
CA ALA A 59 -2.52 18.68 9.95
C ALA A 59 -3.98 18.20 9.91
N THR A 60 -4.93 19.11 10.15
CA THR A 60 -6.36 18.83 9.96
C THR A 60 -6.73 18.99 8.49
N LEU A 61 -7.78 18.30 8.04
CA LEU A 61 -8.28 18.45 6.67
C LEU A 61 -8.65 19.91 6.36
N GLY A 62 -9.33 20.60 7.28
CA GLY A 62 -9.70 22.00 7.08
C GLY A 62 -8.49 22.89 6.82
N ARG A 63 -7.38 22.68 7.55
CA ARG A 63 -6.13 23.41 7.31
C ARG A 63 -5.58 23.17 5.90
N LEU A 64 -5.55 21.92 5.46
CA LEU A 64 -5.05 21.56 4.12
C LEU A 64 -5.88 22.17 3.00
N ILE A 65 -7.21 22.20 3.16
CA ILE A 65 -8.11 22.83 2.17
C ILE A 65 -7.86 24.33 2.11
N THR A 66 -7.74 25.01 3.26
CA THR A 66 -7.43 26.45 3.28
C THR A 66 -6.08 26.78 2.65
N GLU A 67 -5.03 25.99 2.89
CA GLU A 67 -3.72 26.17 2.27
C GLU A 67 -3.83 26.00 0.73
N LEU A 68 -4.51 24.95 0.28
CA LEU A 68 -4.69 24.67 -1.15
C LEU A 68 -5.51 25.73 -1.89
N GLU A 69 -6.53 26.30 -1.25
CA GLU A 69 -7.31 27.40 -1.81
C GLU A 69 -6.48 28.67 -1.98
N ARG A 70 -5.61 28.98 -1.01
CA ARG A 70 -4.67 30.11 -1.11
C ARG A 70 -3.72 29.93 -2.28
N ASP A 71 -3.05 28.79 -2.37
CA ASP A 71 -2.09 28.49 -3.45
C ASP A 71 -2.73 28.58 -4.83
N ARG A 72 -4.02 28.23 -4.96
CA ARG A 72 -4.79 28.34 -6.21
C ARG A 72 -5.17 29.78 -6.56
N ALA A 73 -5.35 30.65 -5.57
CA ALA A 73 -5.69 32.06 -5.80
C ALA A 73 -4.47 32.90 -6.21
N GLU A 74 -3.25 32.41 -5.97
CA GLU A 74 -1.99 33.06 -6.34
C GLU A 74 -1.53 32.74 -7.78
N ARG A 75 -2.27 31.91 -8.53
CA ARG A 75 -1.96 31.49 -9.91
C ARG A 75 -2.91 32.10 -10.94
#